data_AF-A0A7S2EF56-F1
#
_entry.id   AF-A0A7S2EF56-F1
#
_cell.length_a   1.000
_cell.length_b   1.000
_cell.length_c   1.000
_cell.angle_alpha   90.00
_cell.angle_beta   90.00
_cell.angle_gamma   90.00
#
_symmetry.space_group_name_H-M   'P 1'
#
loop_
_entity.id
_entity.type
_entity.pdbx_description
1 polymer ?
#
loop_
_entity_poly.entity_id
_entity_poly.type
_entity_poly.pdbx_seq_one_letter_code
_entity_poly.pdbx_strand_id
1 'polypeptide(L)'
;PKRGYGTSRTALWGLERPPLLDGARTVLRAGEGTSMDDLLPPLIPFYVTNAASQAEVSVDPRCKDLLEALKEVGISGSEVAVTEEDEATYRARMEGGSLKYYNAVEVRGAAEGFPTAGQFVSLYLPLGHVKSTMPDDEEFVEYFSKSKKWLSVRKQG
;
A
#
# COMPACT_ATOMS: atom_id res chain seq x y z
N PRO A 1 5.23 14.32 5.72
CA PRO A 1 4.28 15.40 5.35
C PRO A 1 5.01 16.73 5.10
N LYS A 2 4.33 17.70 4.50
CA LYS A 2 4.76 19.09 4.28
C LYS A 2 3.76 20.05 4.90
N ARG A 3 4.21 21.24 5.30
CA ARG A 3 3.32 22.31 5.75
C ARG A 3 2.47 22.81 4.59
N GLY A 4 1.22 23.16 4.88
CA GLY A 4 0.32 23.84 3.95
C GLY A 4 0.62 25.33 3.87
N TYR A 5 0.12 25.98 2.81
CA TYR A 5 0.41 27.39 2.48
C TYR A 5 -0.60 28.41 3.06
N GLY A 6 -1.50 28.00 3.97
CA GLY A 6 -2.52 28.88 4.55
C GLY A 6 -2.03 29.62 5.79
N THR A 7 -2.51 30.85 6.01
CA THR A 7 -2.12 31.71 7.15
C THR A 7 -3.12 31.71 8.31
N SER A 8 -4.37 31.29 8.07
CA SER A 8 -5.42 31.27 9.11
C SER A 8 -5.43 30.00 9.96
N ARG A 9 -4.75 28.94 9.48
CA ARG A 9 -4.71 27.62 10.09
C ARG A 9 -3.39 26.94 9.76
N THR A 10 -2.86 26.22 10.72
CA THR A 10 -1.71 25.35 10.51
C THR A 10 -2.16 24.04 9.89
N ALA A 11 -1.57 23.65 8.76
CA ALA A 11 -1.94 22.44 8.05
C ALA A 11 -0.72 21.59 7.70
N LEU A 12 -0.88 20.27 7.72
CA LEU A 12 0.06 19.32 7.17
C LEU A 12 -0.61 18.52 6.05
N TRP A 13 0.12 18.33 4.95
CA TRP A 13 -0.30 17.60 3.77
C TRP A 13 0.73 16.54 3.41
N GLY A 14 0.29 15.41 2.86
CA GLY A 14 1.21 14.42 2.35
C GLY A 14 0.54 13.11 1.97
N LEU A 15 1.34 12.20 1.43
CA LEU A 15 0.94 10.82 1.28
C LEU A 15 0.83 10.17 2.66
N GLU A 16 -0.29 9.52 2.87
CA GLU A 16 -0.63 8.79 4.05
C GLU A 16 -0.48 7.29 3.76
N ARG A 17 -0.21 6.52 4.80
CA ARG A 17 -0.37 5.07 4.74
C ARG A 17 -1.85 4.74 4.58
N PRO A 18 -2.20 3.56 4.05
CA PRO A 18 -3.56 3.02 4.21
C PRO A 18 -4.01 3.05 5.69
N PRO A 19 -5.31 2.86 5.98
CA PRO A 19 -5.81 2.84 7.35
C PRO A 19 -4.98 1.92 8.26
N LEU A 20 -4.58 2.44 9.42
CA LEU A 20 -3.77 1.71 10.42
C LEU A 20 -4.63 0.79 11.30
N LEU A 21 -5.74 0.30 10.77
CA LEU A 21 -6.63 -0.63 11.46
C LEU A 21 -6.13 -2.06 11.19
N ASP A 22 -6.16 -2.89 12.22
CA ASP A 22 -5.78 -4.29 12.08
C ASP A 22 -6.65 -4.99 11.02
N GLY A 23 -6.00 -5.68 10.09
CA GLY A 23 -6.66 -6.35 8.97
C GLY A 23 -6.98 -5.46 7.76
N ALA A 24 -6.84 -4.13 7.84
CA ALA A 24 -7.11 -3.20 6.73
C ALA A 24 -5.97 -3.14 5.71
N ARG A 25 -5.68 -4.28 5.07
CA ARG A 25 -4.64 -4.41 4.05
C ARG A 25 -5.13 -4.03 2.66
N THR A 26 -4.20 -3.69 1.79
CA THR A 26 -4.38 -3.70 0.34
C THR A 26 -3.94 -5.05 -0.19
N VAL A 27 -4.84 -5.79 -0.84
CA VAL A 27 -4.50 -7.05 -1.51
C VAL A 27 -4.15 -6.78 -2.95
N LEU A 28 -2.99 -7.26 -3.37
CA LEU A 28 -2.54 -7.31 -4.75
C LEU A 28 -2.76 -8.75 -5.24
N ARG A 29 -3.77 -8.96 -6.07
CA ARG A 29 -4.11 -10.27 -6.62
C ARG A 29 -3.31 -10.51 -7.90
N ALA A 30 -2.32 -11.39 -7.82
CA ALA A 30 -1.57 -11.94 -8.94
C ALA A 30 -2.27 -13.22 -9.44
N GLY A 31 -3.10 -13.07 -10.47
CA GLY A 31 -3.76 -14.20 -11.14
C GLY A 31 -2.78 -15.04 -11.98
N GLU A 32 -3.30 -16.10 -12.60
CA GLU A 32 -2.53 -16.93 -13.53
C GLU A 32 -1.85 -16.09 -14.62
N GLY A 33 -0.56 -16.35 -14.87
CA GLY A 33 0.22 -15.64 -15.89
C GLY A 33 0.81 -14.31 -15.44
N THR A 34 0.55 -13.86 -14.21
CA THR A 34 1.18 -12.64 -13.66
C THR A 34 2.68 -12.85 -13.47
N SER A 35 3.49 -11.96 -14.03
CA SER A 35 4.95 -11.95 -13.84
C SER A 35 5.37 -11.09 -12.64
N MET A 36 6.64 -11.20 -12.25
CA MET A 36 7.22 -10.32 -11.23
C MET A 36 7.21 -8.85 -11.67
N ASP A 37 7.47 -8.59 -12.96
CA ASP A 37 7.47 -7.23 -13.51
C ASP A 37 6.08 -6.58 -13.49
N ASP A 38 5.02 -7.38 -13.56
CA ASP A 38 3.64 -6.89 -13.43
C ASP A 38 3.31 -6.53 -11.96
N LEU A 39 3.81 -7.34 -11.01
CA LEU A 39 3.58 -7.15 -9.57
C LEU A 39 4.42 -6.02 -8.97
N LEU A 40 5.63 -5.78 -9.46
CA LEU A 40 6.57 -4.83 -8.88
C LEU A 40 6.00 -3.39 -8.81
N PRO A 41 5.42 -2.81 -9.87
CA PRO A 41 4.87 -1.46 -9.82
C PRO A 41 3.88 -1.25 -8.68
N PRO A 42 2.79 -2.05 -8.51
CA PRO A 42 1.87 -1.86 -7.40
C PRO A 42 2.46 -2.22 -6.02
N LEU A 43 3.46 -3.11 -5.95
CA LEU A 43 4.02 -3.58 -4.68
C LEU A 43 5.09 -2.64 -4.10
N ILE A 44 5.95 -2.07 -4.94
CA ILE A 44 7.09 -1.22 -4.53
C ILE A 44 6.66 -0.10 -3.55
N PRO A 45 5.57 0.67 -3.78
CA PRO A 45 5.16 1.74 -2.87
C PRO A 45 4.93 1.28 -1.44
N PHE A 46 4.51 0.04 -1.23
CA PHE A 46 4.36 -0.54 0.10
C PHE A 46 5.69 -1.07 0.61
N TYR A 47 6.38 -1.87 -0.20
CA TYR A 47 7.59 -2.59 0.20
C TYR A 47 8.71 -1.66 0.67
N VAL A 48 8.96 -0.56 -0.05
CA VAL A 48 10.06 0.37 0.27
C VAL A 48 9.69 1.40 1.35
N THR A 49 8.45 1.38 1.85
CA THR A 49 7.95 2.38 2.80
C THR A 49 7.48 1.74 4.10
N ASN A 50 7.20 2.57 5.11
CA ASN A 50 6.59 2.13 6.35
C ASN A 50 5.18 1.51 6.20
N ALA A 51 4.67 1.31 4.97
CA ALA A 51 3.39 0.66 4.67
C ALA A 51 3.49 -0.83 4.30
N ALA A 52 4.67 -1.46 4.27
CA ALA A 52 4.77 -2.85 3.76
C ALA A 52 3.88 -3.87 4.51
N SER A 53 3.71 -3.72 5.84
CA SER A 53 2.79 -4.55 6.64
C SER A 53 1.31 -4.40 6.29
N GLN A 54 0.97 -3.42 5.44
CA GLN A 54 -0.38 -3.17 4.95
C GLN A 54 -0.60 -3.69 3.53
N ALA A 55 0.41 -4.33 2.92
CA ALA A 55 0.28 -5.04 1.67
C ALA A 55 0.16 -6.55 1.91
N GLU A 56 -0.71 -7.17 1.11
CA GLU A 56 -0.83 -8.61 0.97
C GLU A 56 -0.75 -8.93 -0.53
N VAL A 57 0.09 -9.90 -0.91
CA VAL A 57 0.15 -10.43 -2.27
C VAL A 57 -0.56 -11.77 -2.26
N SER A 58 -1.70 -11.86 -2.95
CA SER A 58 -2.41 -13.11 -3.20
C SER A 58 -1.96 -13.65 -4.55
N VAL A 59 -1.37 -14.85 -4.59
CA VAL A 59 -0.77 -15.41 -5.79
C VAL A 59 -1.47 -16.72 -6.15
N ASP A 60 -1.87 -16.85 -7.42
CA ASP A 60 -2.33 -18.13 -7.95
C ASP A 60 -1.21 -19.18 -7.92
N PRO A 61 -1.43 -20.39 -7.33
CA PRO A 61 -0.42 -21.43 -7.22
C PRO A 61 0.19 -21.90 -8.56
N ARG A 62 -0.47 -21.59 -9.69
CA ARG A 62 0.04 -21.87 -11.04
C ARG A 62 1.19 -20.93 -11.44
N CYS A 63 1.33 -19.76 -10.79
CA CYS A 63 2.42 -18.81 -11.01
C CYS A 63 3.69 -19.20 -10.25
N LYS A 64 4.24 -20.40 -10.55
CA LYS A 64 5.38 -20.98 -9.82
C LYS A 64 6.61 -20.07 -9.84
N ASP A 65 6.94 -19.52 -11.00
CA ASP A 65 8.10 -18.65 -11.19
C ASP A 65 8.00 -17.38 -10.34
N LEU A 66 6.79 -16.81 -10.22
CA LEU A 66 6.54 -15.66 -9.36
C LEU A 66 6.70 -16.02 -7.88
N LEU A 67 6.15 -17.16 -7.45
CA LEU A 67 6.28 -17.64 -6.07
C LEU A 67 7.73 -17.89 -5.66
N GLU A 68 8.52 -18.46 -6.58
CA GLU A 68 9.96 -18.66 -6.39
C GLU A 68 10.69 -17.32 -6.29
N ALA A 69 10.46 -16.41 -7.25
CA ALA A 69 11.06 -15.07 -7.22
C ALA A 69 10.75 -14.31 -5.92
N LEU A 70 9.50 -14.32 -5.44
CA LEU A 70 9.08 -13.69 -4.18
C LEU A 70 9.82 -14.26 -2.96
N LYS A 71 10.11 -15.57 -2.96
CA LYS A 71 10.90 -16.24 -1.92
C LYS A 71 12.37 -15.83 -2.02
N GLU A 72 12.96 -15.85 -3.21
CA GLU A 72 14.36 -15.50 -3.45
C GLU A 72 14.69 -14.06 -3.06
N VAL A 73 13.83 -13.10 -3.43
CA VAL A 73 14.04 -11.67 -3.07
C VAL A 73 13.66 -11.36 -1.61
N GLY A 74 13.24 -12.36 -0.84
CA GLY A 74 12.92 -12.23 0.58
C GLY A 74 11.59 -11.52 0.87
N ILE A 75 10.70 -11.35 -0.11
CA ILE A 75 9.38 -10.74 0.11
C ILE A 75 8.52 -11.67 0.98
N SER A 76 8.54 -12.99 0.72
CA SER A 76 7.78 -14.00 1.47
C SER A 76 8.19 -14.16 2.95
N GLY A 77 9.25 -13.48 3.39
CA GLY A 77 9.67 -13.38 4.80
C GLY A 77 9.72 -11.94 5.33
N SER A 78 9.20 -10.99 4.56
CA SER A 78 9.16 -9.58 4.94
C SER A 78 7.88 -9.23 5.72
N GLU A 79 7.66 -7.94 5.98
CA GLU A 79 6.39 -7.47 6.52
C GLU A 79 5.22 -7.59 5.53
N VAL A 80 5.49 -7.75 4.23
CA VAL A 80 4.45 -8.01 3.22
C VAL A 80 3.96 -9.44 3.38
N ALA A 81 2.64 -9.60 3.55
CA ALA A 81 2.05 -10.94 3.59
C ALA A 81 1.99 -11.54 2.18
N VAL A 82 2.37 -12.81 2.03
CA VAL A 82 2.19 -13.56 0.78
C VAL A 82 1.23 -14.71 1.06
N THR A 83 0.18 -14.83 0.27
CA THR A 83 -0.84 -15.88 0.38
C THR A 83 -0.93 -16.63 -0.95
N GLU A 84 -0.73 -17.94 -0.93
CA GLU A 84 -0.91 -18.80 -2.09
C GLU A 84 -2.37 -19.30 -2.11
N GLU A 85 -3.15 -18.93 -3.12
CA GLU A 85 -4.55 -19.36 -3.25
C GLU A 85 -5.07 -19.27 -4.69
N ASP A 86 -5.93 -20.20 -5.07
CA ASP A 86 -6.58 -20.16 -6.39
C ASP A 86 -7.70 -19.10 -6.46
N GLU A 87 -8.22 -18.88 -7.67
CA GLU A 87 -9.25 -17.86 -7.92
C GLU A 87 -10.55 -18.11 -7.16
N ALA A 88 -10.96 -19.37 -7.02
CA ALA A 88 -12.19 -19.72 -6.32
C ALA A 88 -12.06 -19.43 -4.82
N THR A 89 -10.92 -19.78 -4.23
CA THR A 89 -10.59 -19.52 -2.82
C THR A 89 -10.50 -18.02 -2.54
N TYR A 90 -9.80 -17.28 -3.42
CA TYR A 90 -9.70 -15.82 -3.34
C TYR A 90 -11.09 -15.16 -3.34
N ARG A 91 -11.95 -15.51 -4.30
CA ARG A 91 -13.31 -14.95 -4.39
C ARG A 91 -14.15 -15.26 -3.16
N ALA A 92 -14.17 -16.52 -2.72
CA ALA A 92 -14.90 -16.91 -1.52
C ALA A 92 -14.42 -16.14 -0.28
N ARG A 93 -13.11 -15.87 -0.18
CA ARG A 93 -12.52 -15.08 0.90
C ARG A 93 -12.91 -13.60 0.83
N MET A 94 -12.95 -13.01 -0.37
CA MET A 94 -13.38 -11.61 -0.57
C MET A 94 -14.88 -11.42 -0.29
N GLU A 95 -15.71 -12.40 -0.64
CA GLU A 95 -17.17 -12.38 -0.41
C GLU A 95 -17.56 -12.69 1.04
N GLY A 96 -16.77 -13.50 1.74
CA GLY A 96 -17.05 -13.99 3.10
C GLY A 96 -17.03 -12.93 4.21
N GLY A 97 -16.60 -11.70 3.94
CA GLY A 97 -16.80 -10.52 4.80
C GLY A 97 -16.09 -10.49 6.17
N SER A 98 -15.32 -11.53 6.52
CA SER A 98 -14.61 -11.62 7.81
C SER A 98 -13.30 -10.81 7.83
N LEU A 99 -12.69 -10.57 6.67
CA LEU A 99 -11.49 -9.75 6.49
C LEU A 99 -11.88 -8.43 5.81
N LYS A 100 -11.71 -7.31 6.52
CA LYS A 100 -11.99 -5.98 5.98
C LYS A 100 -10.76 -5.46 5.25
N TYR A 101 -10.59 -5.86 3.99
CA TYR A 101 -9.60 -5.25 3.12
C TYR A 101 -9.91 -3.77 2.91
N TYR A 102 -8.87 -2.94 2.96
CA TYR A 102 -8.99 -1.54 2.57
C TYR A 102 -9.16 -1.41 1.06
N ASN A 103 -8.39 -2.20 0.32
CA ASN A 103 -8.41 -2.21 -1.13
C ASN A 103 -8.07 -3.63 -1.64
N ALA A 104 -8.61 -4.00 -2.80
CA ALA A 104 -8.31 -5.23 -3.49
C ALA A 104 -8.07 -4.87 -4.96
N VAL A 105 -6.85 -5.13 -5.44
CA VAL A 105 -6.40 -4.72 -6.77
C VAL A 105 -5.90 -5.94 -7.51
N GLU A 106 -6.49 -6.20 -8.67
CA GLU A 106 -5.99 -7.18 -9.61
C GLU A 106 -4.74 -6.63 -10.31
N VAL A 107 -3.65 -7.40 -10.26
CA VAL A 107 -2.39 -7.06 -10.92
C VAL A 107 -2.58 -7.33 -12.40
N ARG A 108 -2.55 -6.26 -13.19
CA ARG A 108 -2.67 -6.32 -14.64
C ARG A 108 -1.29 -6.26 -15.27
N GLY A 109 -1.15 -6.96 -16.40
CA GLY A 109 0.10 -7.02 -17.12
C GLY A 109 0.56 -5.64 -17.61
N ALA A 110 1.87 -5.40 -17.65
CA ALA A 110 2.45 -4.15 -18.17
C ALA A 110 2.02 -3.82 -19.61
N ALA A 111 1.59 -4.83 -20.37
CA ALA A 111 1.03 -4.70 -21.72
C ALA A 111 -0.29 -3.90 -21.78
N GLU A 112 -1.03 -3.79 -20.68
CA GLU A 112 -2.28 -3.00 -20.61
C GLU A 112 -2.02 -1.49 -20.44
N GLY A 113 -0.75 -1.09 -20.31
CA GLY A 113 -0.33 0.29 -20.14
C GLY A 113 -0.27 0.71 -18.67
N PHE A 114 0.66 1.61 -18.35
CA PHE A 114 0.81 2.12 -17.00
C PHE A 114 -0.27 3.17 -16.69
N PRO A 115 -0.93 3.11 -15.51
CA PRO A 115 -1.81 4.17 -15.07
C PRO A 115 -1.06 5.50 -14.98
N THR A 116 -1.76 6.62 -15.15
CA THR A 116 -1.17 7.93 -14.91
C THR A 116 -0.67 8.00 -13.46
N ALA A 117 0.40 8.76 -13.20
CA ALA A 117 0.99 8.84 -11.86
C ALA A 117 -0.03 9.21 -10.77
N GLY A 118 -0.99 10.08 -11.09
CA GLY A 118 -2.09 10.43 -10.19
C GLY A 118 -3.00 9.25 -9.88
N GLN A 119 -3.44 8.50 -10.91
CA GLN A 119 -4.28 7.31 -10.74
C GLN A 119 -3.55 6.22 -9.95
N PHE A 120 -2.28 5.98 -10.29
CA PHE A 120 -1.41 5.03 -9.61
C PHE A 120 -1.34 5.33 -8.11
N VAL A 121 -0.94 6.56 -7.75
CA VAL A 121 -0.79 6.92 -6.33
C VAL A 121 -2.14 6.87 -5.61
N SER A 122 -3.20 7.40 -6.22
CA SER A 122 -4.53 7.45 -5.59
C SER A 122 -5.17 6.07 -5.37
N LEU A 123 -4.79 5.07 -6.14
CA LEU A 123 -5.28 3.70 -6.00
C LEU A 123 -4.67 3.00 -4.78
N TYR A 124 -3.37 3.21 -4.55
CA TYR A 124 -2.64 2.45 -3.52
C TYR A 124 -2.47 3.23 -2.21
N LEU A 125 -2.39 4.55 -2.29
CA LEU A 125 -1.98 5.41 -1.17
C LEU A 125 -2.93 6.61 -1.03
N PRO A 126 -3.52 6.83 0.15
CA PRO A 126 -4.33 8.01 0.38
C PRO A 126 -3.46 9.27 0.38
N LEU A 127 -3.89 10.30 -0.35
CA LEU A 127 -3.42 11.67 -0.12
C LEU A 127 -4.33 12.30 0.93
N GLY A 128 -3.74 12.89 1.97
CA GLY A 128 -4.57 13.53 2.99
C GLY A 128 -3.90 14.69 3.70
N HIS A 129 -4.66 15.22 4.65
CA HIS A 129 -4.28 16.38 5.42
C HIS A 129 -4.84 16.35 6.84
N VAL A 130 -4.18 17.09 7.71
CA VAL A 130 -4.64 17.39 9.07
C VAL A 130 -4.43 18.88 9.32
N LYS A 131 -5.32 19.50 10.08
CA LYS A 131 -5.33 20.95 10.33
C LYS A 131 -5.52 21.23 11.81
N SER A 132 -4.76 22.18 12.32
CA SER A 132 -5.10 22.91 13.54
C SER A 132 -6.01 24.08 13.19
N THR A 133 -6.88 24.46 14.11
CA THR A 133 -7.67 25.69 14.00
C THR A 133 -6.83 26.93 14.31
N MET A 134 -5.65 26.76 14.92
CA MET A 134 -4.72 27.85 15.26
C MET A 134 -3.71 28.08 14.13
N PRO A 135 -3.39 29.34 13.79
CA PRO A 135 -2.25 29.69 12.96
C PRO A 135 -0.93 29.42 13.71
N ASP A 136 0.14 29.13 12.97
CA ASP A 136 1.51 28.90 13.48
C ASP A 136 1.61 27.97 14.71
N ASP A 137 0.81 26.90 14.70
CA ASP A 137 0.74 25.89 15.76
C ASP A 137 1.91 24.91 15.63
N GLU A 138 3.05 25.29 16.20
CA GLU A 138 4.29 24.53 16.16
C GLU A 138 4.19 23.19 16.91
N GLU A 139 3.44 23.15 18.02
CA GLU A 139 3.21 21.92 18.78
C GLU A 139 2.43 20.91 17.93
N PHE A 140 1.37 21.36 17.25
CA PHE A 140 0.65 20.56 16.28
C PHE A 140 1.57 20.04 15.17
N VAL A 141 2.44 20.88 14.61
CA VAL A 141 3.36 20.45 13.55
C VAL A 141 4.32 19.40 14.07
N GLU A 142 4.93 19.62 15.23
CA GLU A 142 5.88 18.68 15.82
C GLU A 142 5.22 17.33 16.10
N TYR A 143 4.05 17.34 16.74
CA TYR A 143 3.32 16.13 17.09
C TYR A 143 2.87 15.37 15.85
N PHE A 144 2.13 16.02 14.95
CA PHE A 144 1.54 15.32 13.80
C PHE A 144 2.56 14.98 12.73
N SER A 145 3.67 15.72 12.58
CA SER A 145 4.69 15.36 11.60
C SER A 145 5.37 14.02 11.89
N LYS A 146 5.45 13.63 13.16
CA LYS A 146 6.02 12.35 13.63
C LYS A 146 5.02 11.19 13.62
N SER A 147 3.75 11.44 13.29
CA SER A 147 2.72 10.42 13.26
C SER A 147 3.05 9.29 12.27
N LYS A 148 2.81 8.04 12.69
CA LYS A 148 2.94 6.85 11.84
C LYS A 148 2.01 6.88 10.63
N LYS A 149 1.00 7.76 10.62
CA LYS A 149 0.06 7.96 9.52
C LYS A 149 0.75 8.34 8.21
N TRP A 150 1.84 9.10 8.28
CA TRP A 150 2.51 9.58 7.07
C TRP A 150 3.36 8.50 6.44
N LEU A 151 3.26 8.40 5.12
CA LEU A 151 4.13 7.52 4.36
C LEU A 151 5.57 8.04 4.43
N SER A 152 6.50 7.14 4.70
CA SER A 152 7.94 7.43 4.69
C SER A 152 8.71 6.26 4.14
N VAL A 153 9.80 6.54 3.41
CA VAL A 153 10.71 5.51 2.92
C VAL A 153 11.38 4.84 4.13
N ARG A 154 11.48 3.51 4.11
CA ARG A 154 12.20 2.75 5.14
C ARG A 154 13.66 3.21 5.16
N LYS A 155 14.22 3.41 6.36
CA LYS A 155 15.67 3.51 6.48
C LYS A 155 16.24 2.11 6.21
N GLN A 156 17.18 1.99 5.28
CA GLN A 156 17.96 0.75 5.16
C GLN A 156 18.63 0.52 6.52
N GLY A 157 18.38 -0.65 7.11
CA GLY A 157 19.05 -1.13 8.32
C GLY A 157 20.46 -1.60 8.00
#